data_AF-A0A8J6PER3-F1
#
_entry.id   AF-A0A8J6PER3-F1
#
_cell.length_a   1.000
_cell.length_b   1.000
_cell.length_c   1.000
_cell.angle_alpha   90.00
_cell.angle_beta   90.00
_cell.angle_gamma   90.00
#
_symmetry.space_group_name_H-M   'P 1'
#
loop_
_entity.id
_entity.type
_entity.pdbx_description
1 polymer ?
#
loop_
_entity_poly.entity_id
_entity_poly.type
_entity_poly.pdbx_seq_one_letter_code
_entity_poly.pdbx_strand_id
1 'polypeptide(L)'
;MEQIYLNSRELRDFISTHELIDRSGNIFFNAVVSIDTKKNKIRNKLINVMITLDGYDSLGQINLLDSKLDPYLYPTVFDAKWQIMNHINDQYLEIRGNHLKNADIGQYLIQILPLEKLNNPS
;
A
#
# COMPACT_ATOMS: atom_id res chain seq x y z
N MET A 1 -9.29 -16.56 -9.60
CA MET A 1 -10.07 -15.35 -9.92
C MET A 1 -10.61 -14.68 -8.66
N GLU A 2 -11.15 -15.42 -7.70
CA GLU A 2 -11.73 -14.87 -6.45
C GLU A 2 -10.76 -13.98 -5.63
N GLN A 3 -9.52 -14.43 -5.40
CA GLN A 3 -8.53 -13.68 -4.62
C GLN A 3 -8.23 -12.28 -5.20
N ILE A 4 -8.22 -12.16 -6.52
CA ILE A 4 -7.91 -10.91 -7.22
C ILE A 4 -9.01 -9.86 -6.96
N TYR A 5 -10.28 -10.29 -7.01
CA TYR A 5 -11.42 -9.42 -6.67
C TYR A 5 -11.45 -9.07 -5.18
N LEU A 6 -11.05 -10.01 -4.32
CA LEU A 6 -10.90 -9.76 -2.89
C LEU A 6 -9.88 -8.65 -2.64
N ASN A 7 -8.68 -8.73 -3.21
CA ASN A 7 -7.65 -7.71 -3.02
C ASN A 7 -8.13 -6.30 -3.42
N SER A 8 -8.80 -6.20 -4.59
CA SER A 8 -9.34 -4.91 -5.05
C SER A 8 -10.43 -4.39 -4.12
N ARG A 9 -11.28 -5.28 -3.58
CA ARG A 9 -12.30 -4.92 -2.60
C ARG A 9 -11.67 -4.42 -1.31
N GLU A 10 -10.70 -5.13 -0.75
CA GLU A 10 -9.99 -4.74 0.48
C GLU A 10 -9.28 -3.39 0.32
N LEU A 11 -8.65 -3.15 -0.84
CA LEU A 11 -8.03 -1.87 -1.15
C LEU A 11 -9.07 -0.74 -1.22
N ARG A 12 -10.21 -0.96 -1.89
CA ARG A 12 -11.28 0.03 -2.00
C ARG A 12 -11.95 0.30 -0.66
N ASP A 13 -12.13 -0.73 0.15
CA ASP A 13 -12.66 -0.63 1.50
C ASP A 13 -11.75 0.24 2.37
N PHE A 14 -10.44 -0.07 2.39
CA PHE A 14 -9.43 0.77 3.06
C PHE A 14 -9.48 2.24 2.63
N ILE A 15 -9.56 2.50 1.32
CA ILE A 15 -9.65 3.86 0.78
C ILE A 15 -10.92 4.58 1.26
N SER A 16 -12.05 3.88 1.25
CA SER A 16 -13.35 4.43 1.62
C SER A 16 -13.44 4.68 3.12
N THR A 17 -13.03 3.72 3.95
CA THR A 17 -13.09 3.79 5.41
C THR A 17 -12.27 4.94 5.97
N HIS A 18 -11.15 5.29 5.31
CA HIS A 18 -10.28 6.39 5.74
C HIS A 18 -10.44 7.69 4.93
N GLU A 19 -11.46 7.80 4.07
CA GLU A 19 -11.75 9.00 3.26
C GLU A 19 -10.53 9.54 2.46
N LEU A 20 -9.74 8.60 1.90
CA LEU A 20 -8.43 8.91 1.29
C LEU A 20 -8.52 9.56 -0.10
N ILE A 21 -9.71 9.62 -0.68
CA ILE A 21 -9.98 10.28 -1.96
C ILE A 21 -10.10 11.80 -1.71
N ASP A 22 -9.40 12.62 -2.49
CA ASP A 22 -9.56 14.07 -2.46
C ASP A 22 -10.72 14.55 -3.37
N ARG A 23 -11.00 15.86 -3.37
CA ARG A 23 -12.09 16.43 -4.18
C ARG A 23 -11.90 16.26 -5.69
N SER A 24 -10.67 16.03 -6.13
CA SER A 24 -10.29 15.82 -7.52
C SER A 24 -10.24 14.34 -7.89
N GLY A 25 -10.57 13.43 -6.97
CA GLY A 25 -10.52 11.99 -7.18
C GLY A 25 -9.13 11.37 -6.97
N ASN A 26 -8.12 12.13 -6.54
CA ASN A 26 -6.78 11.58 -6.29
C ASN A 26 -6.72 10.89 -4.93
N ILE A 27 -5.92 9.83 -4.85
CA ILE A 27 -5.63 9.14 -3.60
C ILE A 27 -4.15 9.31 -3.29
N PHE A 28 -3.85 10.36 -2.53
CA PHE A 28 -2.49 10.73 -2.14
C PHE A 28 -2.49 11.17 -0.67
N PHE A 29 -1.78 10.46 0.19
CA PHE A 29 -1.81 10.68 1.64
C PHE A 29 -0.49 10.30 2.31
N ASN A 30 -0.26 10.83 3.51
CA ASN A 30 0.85 10.40 4.35
C ASN A 30 0.44 9.15 5.14
N ALA A 31 1.36 8.22 5.32
CA ALA A 31 1.12 7.01 6.10
C ALA A 31 2.33 6.65 6.96
N VAL A 32 2.06 5.98 8.07
CA VAL A 32 3.06 5.26 8.83
C VAL A 32 3.17 3.86 8.23
N VAL A 33 4.33 3.55 7.65
CA VAL A 33 4.56 2.31 6.91
C VAL A 33 5.62 1.46 7.60
N SER A 34 5.31 0.18 7.76
CA SER A 34 6.25 -0.85 8.17
C SER A 34 6.41 -1.86 7.04
N ILE A 35 7.65 -2.25 6.75
CA ILE A 35 7.98 -3.23 5.69
C ILE A 35 8.86 -4.30 6.31
N ASP A 36 8.39 -5.54 6.27
CA ASP A 36 9.19 -6.73 6.47
C ASP A 36 9.49 -7.36 5.12
N THR A 37 10.75 -7.67 4.90
CA THR A 37 11.20 -8.54 3.81
C THR A 37 11.92 -9.73 4.42
N LYS A 38 12.38 -10.66 3.58
CA LYS A 38 13.14 -11.82 4.05
C LYS A 38 14.39 -11.43 4.84
N LYS A 39 15.11 -10.38 4.43
CA LYS A 39 16.40 -9.99 5.03
C LYS A 39 16.37 -8.67 5.79
N ASN A 40 15.45 -7.78 5.45
CA ASN A 40 15.44 -6.40 5.96
C ASN A 40 14.09 -6.04 6.57
N LYS A 41 14.13 -5.08 7.50
CA LYS A 41 12.94 -4.56 8.16
C LYS A 41 13.02 -3.04 8.27
N ILE A 42 11.89 -2.38 8.09
CA ILE A 42 11.66 -1.01 8.56
C ILE A 42 10.37 -0.98 9.37
N ARG A 43 10.32 -0.05 10.32
CA ARG A 43 9.18 0.13 11.20
C ARG A 43 8.80 1.59 11.27
N ASN A 44 7.49 1.82 11.26
CA ASN A 44 6.85 3.10 11.55
C ASN A 44 7.46 4.29 10.80
N LYS A 45 7.80 4.09 9.52
CA LYS A 45 8.40 5.14 8.69
C LYS A 45 7.29 5.98 8.08
N LEU A 46 7.38 7.30 8.22
CA LEU A 46 6.48 8.22 7.54
C LEU A 46 6.80 8.23 6.04
N ILE A 47 5.82 7.84 5.21
CA ILE A 47 5.95 7.72 3.76
C ILE A 47 4.72 8.33 3.08
N ASN A 48 4.94 9.02 1.95
CA ASN A 48 3.87 9.44 1.07
C ASN A 48 3.38 8.25 0.25
N VAL A 49 2.08 8.01 0.23
CA VAL A 49 1.45 6.90 -0.49
C VAL A 49 0.57 7.46 -1.59
N MET A 50 0.72 6.91 -2.79
CA MET A 50 -0.13 7.20 -3.94
C MET A 50 -0.86 5.92 -4.35
N ILE A 51 -2.17 5.99 -4.56
CA ILE A 51 -2.97 4.88 -5.06
C ILE A 51 -3.62 5.28 -6.39
N THR A 52 -3.48 4.43 -7.39
CA THR A 52 -4.13 4.61 -8.71
C THR A 52 -5.12 3.49 -8.93
N LEU A 53 -6.39 3.85 -9.17
CA LEU A 53 -7.46 2.89 -9.47
C LEU A 53 -7.77 2.77 -10.98
N ASP A 54 -7.16 3.63 -11.81
CA ASP A 54 -7.44 3.73 -13.24
C ASP A 54 -6.44 2.94 -14.09
N GLY A 55 -6.93 2.37 -15.21
CA GLY A 55 -6.14 1.64 -16.21
C GLY A 55 -6.91 0.46 -16.82
N TYR A 56 -6.60 0.10 -18.08
CA TYR A 56 -7.15 -1.11 -18.71
C TYR A 56 -6.70 -2.32 -17.88
N ASP A 57 -7.64 -3.06 -17.29
CA ASP A 57 -7.39 -4.21 -16.42
C ASP A 57 -6.80 -3.89 -15.02
N SER A 58 -6.78 -2.61 -14.62
CA SER A 58 -6.23 -2.18 -13.32
C SER A 58 -7.23 -2.44 -12.18
N LEU A 59 -6.75 -3.13 -11.14
CA LEU A 59 -7.52 -3.42 -9.92
C LEU A 59 -7.09 -2.57 -8.73
N GLY A 60 -6.17 -1.65 -8.97
CA GLY A 60 -5.55 -0.78 -7.98
C GLY A 60 -4.05 -1.03 -7.86
N GLN A 61 -3.28 0.04 -7.88
CA GLN A 61 -1.85 0.02 -7.65
C GLN A 61 -1.48 1.02 -6.56
N ILE A 62 -0.62 0.59 -5.63
CA ILE A 62 -0.10 1.39 -4.52
C ILE A 62 1.38 1.67 -4.78
N ASN A 63 1.78 2.92 -4.62
CA ASN A 63 3.15 3.39 -4.76
C ASN A 63 3.60 4.07 -3.46
N LEU A 64 4.70 3.59 -2.88
CA LEU A 64 5.39 4.20 -1.75
C LEU A 64 6.42 5.21 -2.27
N LEU A 65 6.16 6.49 -2.05
CA LEU A 65 7.01 7.58 -2.53
C LEU A 65 8.00 8.01 -1.43
N ASP A 66 9.11 7.27 -1.34
CA ASP A 66 10.22 7.62 -0.44
C ASP A 66 11.57 7.38 -1.13
N SER A 67 12.25 8.49 -1.45
CA SER A 67 13.59 8.49 -2.07
C SER A 67 14.68 7.79 -1.25
N LYS A 68 14.44 7.54 0.05
CA LYS A 68 15.39 6.86 0.95
C LYS A 68 15.14 5.36 1.04
N LEU A 69 14.09 4.83 0.41
CA LEU A 69 13.90 3.38 0.30
C LEU A 69 14.77 2.85 -0.83
N ASP A 70 15.67 1.93 -0.49
CA ASP A 70 16.39 1.17 -1.50
C ASP A 70 15.45 0.13 -2.13
N PRO A 71 15.11 0.24 -3.43
CA PRO A 71 14.20 -0.68 -4.10
C PRO A 71 14.77 -2.10 -4.25
N TYR A 72 16.08 -2.30 -4.05
CA TYR A 72 16.70 -3.62 -4.01
C TYR A 72 16.48 -4.33 -2.67
N LEU A 73 16.11 -3.60 -1.63
CA LEU A 73 15.88 -4.14 -0.29
C LEU A 73 14.40 -4.09 0.12
N TYR A 74 13.62 -3.17 -0.44
CA TYR A 74 12.22 -2.98 -0.09
C TYR A 74 11.36 -2.74 -1.35
N PRO A 75 10.27 -3.50 -1.55
CA PRO A 75 9.34 -3.21 -2.64
C PRO A 75 8.64 -1.87 -2.40
N THR A 76 8.44 -1.09 -3.45
CA THR A 76 7.78 0.22 -3.39
C THR A 76 6.50 0.30 -4.24
N VAL A 77 6.24 -0.68 -5.09
CA VAL A 77 5.06 -0.73 -5.98
C VAL A 77 4.32 -2.04 -5.75
N PHE A 78 3.01 -1.95 -5.52
CA PHE A 78 2.15 -3.09 -5.20
C PHE A 78 0.88 -3.04 -6.04
N ASP A 79 0.65 -4.08 -6.83
CA ASP A 79 -0.52 -4.21 -7.71
C ASP A 79 -1.50 -5.23 -7.13
N ALA A 80 -2.75 -4.81 -6.90
CA ALA A 80 -3.81 -5.64 -6.32
C ALA A 80 -4.08 -6.93 -7.12
N LYS A 81 -3.70 -6.98 -8.40
CA LYS A 81 -3.77 -8.20 -9.23
C LYS A 81 -2.83 -9.31 -8.76
N TRP A 82 -1.69 -8.96 -8.16
CA TRP A 82 -0.61 -9.90 -7.87
C TRP A 82 -0.31 -10.08 -6.37
N GLN A 83 -0.76 -9.16 -5.53
CA GLN A 83 -0.52 -9.20 -4.09
C GLN A 83 -1.66 -9.92 -3.35
N ILE A 84 -1.48 -10.17 -2.06
CA ILE A 84 -2.59 -10.42 -1.12
C ILE A 84 -2.77 -9.14 -0.34
N MET A 85 -4.00 -8.60 -0.32
CA MET A 85 -4.33 -7.38 0.41
C MET A 85 -5.45 -7.67 1.40
N ASN A 86 -5.32 -7.20 2.62
CA ASN A 86 -6.36 -7.28 3.65
C ASN A 86 -6.47 -5.94 4.36
N HIS A 87 -7.69 -5.43 4.50
CA HIS A 87 -7.96 -4.29 5.36
C HIS A 87 -8.19 -4.81 6.79
N ILE A 88 -7.30 -4.49 7.71
CA ILE A 88 -7.31 -5.09 9.05
C ILE A 88 -7.88 -4.10 10.06
N ASN A 89 -8.95 -4.53 10.74
CA ASN A 89 -9.60 -3.84 11.87
C ASN A 89 -9.97 -2.38 11.59
N ASP A 90 -10.30 -2.02 10.35
CA ASP A 90 -10.61 -0.64 9.94
C ASP A 90 -9.47 0.36 10.23
N GLN A 91 -8.23 -0.13 10.33
CA GLN A 91 -7.08 0.65 10.76
C GLN A 91 -5.98 0.74 9.72
N TYR A 92 -5.59 -0.39 9.12
CA TYR A 92 -4.44 -0.42 8.23
C TYR A 92 -4.62 -1.42 7.11
N LEU A 93 -3.97 -1.14 5.99
CA LEU A 93 -3.86 -2.08 4.89
C LEU A 93 -2.64 -2.98 5.09
N GLU A 94 -2.88 -4.28 5.13
CA GLU A 94 -1.83 -5.29 5.09
C GLU A 94 -1.63 -5.76 3.65
N ILE A 95 -0.38 -5.78 3.18
CA ILE A 95 -0.01 -6.29 1.85
C ILE A 95 1.04 -7.38 2.02
N ARG A 96 0.77 -8.57 1.47
CA ARG A 96 1.71 -9.69 1.44
C ARG A 96 2.04 -10.08 0.01
N GLY A 97 3.28 -10.48 -0.22
CA GLY A 97 3.73 -10.93 -1.52
C GLY A 97 5.08 -11.63 -1.48
N ASN A 98 5.56 -11.98 -2.67
CA ASN A 98 6.85 -12.62 -2.85
C ASN A 98 7.55 -12.06 -4.08
N HIS A 99 8.74 -11.50 -3.89
CA HIS A 99 9.54 -10.91 -4.96
C HIS A 99 10.42 -11.97 -5.64
N LEU A 100 9.86 -12.69 -6.62
CA LEU A 100 10.50 -13.84 -7.27
C LEU A 100 11.85 -13.52 -7.94
N LYS A 101 12.05 -12.29 -8.43
CA LYS A 101 13.27 -11.88 -9.14
C LYS A 101 14.41 -11.43 -8.22
N ASN A 102 14.12 -11.13 -6.96
CA ASN A 102 15.10 -10.62 -6.00
C ASN A 102 14.95 -11.39 -4.70
N ALA A 103 15.82 -12.39 -4.52
CA ALA A 103 15.81 -13.28 -3.38
C ALA A 103 16.12 -12.59 -2.04
N ASP A 104 16.72 -11.39 -2.07
CA ASP A 104 17.01 -10.61 -0.86
C ASP A 104 15.75 -9.96 -0.29
N ILE A 105 14.83 -9.57 -1.17
CA ILE A 105 13.47 -9.16 -0.77
C ILE A 105 12.67 -10.42 -0.40
N GLY A 106 12.61 -11.41 -1.30
CA GLY A 106 11.85 -12.65 -1.07
C GLY A 106 10.40 -12.39 -0.66
N GLN A 107 9.92 -13.13 0.35
CA GLN A 107 8.60 -12.89 0.94
C GLN A 107 8.60 -11.58 1.73
N TYR A 108 7.53 -10.82 1.60
CA TYR A 108 7.37 -9.55 2.31
C TYR A 108 5.97 -9.35 2.88
N LEU A 109 5.91 -8.52 3.92
CA LEU A 109 4.73 -8.08 4.63
C LEU A 109 4.83 -6.56 4.86
N ILE A 110 3.85 -5.81 4.34
CA ILE A 110 3.81 -4.36 4.43
C ILE A 110 2.55 -4.01 5.20
N GLN A 111 2.67 -3.05 6.11
CA GLN A 111 1.54 -2.45 6.81
C GLN A 111 1.50 -0.96 6.50
N ILE A 112 0.37 -0.47 6.01
CA ILE A 112 0.14 0.93 5.68
C ILE A 112 -0.96 1.46 6.60
N LEU A 113 -0.56 2.25 7.61
CA LEU A 113 -1.48 2.96 8.49
C LEU A 113 -1.61 4.40 7.95
N PRO A 114 -2.75 4.78 7.35
CA PRO A 114 -2.94 6.13 6.86
C PRO A 114 -2.91 7.08 8.04
N LEU A 115 -2.18 8.18 7.91
CA LEU A 115 -2.43 9.31 8.77
C LEU A 115 -3.71 9.95 8.23
N GLU A 116 -4.74 10.01 9.06
CA GLU A 116 -5.94 10.81 8.76
C GLU A 116 -5.48 12.16 8.20
N LYS A 117 -6.19 12.68 7.20
CA LYS A 117 -5.94 14.05 6.72
C LYS A 117 -5.83 14.90 7.98
N LEU A 118 -4.63 15.41 8.27
CA LEU A 118 -4.45 16.51 9.20
C LEU A 118 -5.27 17.62 8.56
N ASN A 119 -6.56 17.67 8.92
CA ASN A 119 -7.43 18.77 8.56
C ASN A 119 -6.68 19.98 9.09
N ASN A 120 -6.17 20.79 8.16
CA ASN A 120 -5.74 22.13 8.47
C ASN A 120 -6.86 22.73 9.30
N PRO A 121 -6.64 23.12 10.57
CA PRO A 121 -7.61 23.97 11.23
C PRO A 121 -7.68 25.22 10.37
N SER A 122 -8.86 25.45 9.80
CA SER A 122 -9.20 26.73 9.17
C SER A 122 -9.18 27.81 10.24
#